data_AF-A0A8C1IUP3-F1
#
_entry.id   AF-A0A8C1IUP3-F1
#
_cell.length_a   1.000
_cell.length_b   1.000
_cell.length_c   1.000
_cell.angle_alpha   90.00
_cell.angle_beta   90.00
_cell.angle_gamma   90.00
#
_symmetry.space_group_name_H-M   'P 1'
#
loop_
_entity.id
_entity.type
_entity.pdbx_description
1 polymer ?
#
loop_
_entity_poly.entity_id
_entity_poly.type
_entity_poly.pdbx_seq_one_letter_code
_entity_poly.pdbx_strand_id
1 'polypeptide(L)'
;MSVNFRTQKDFEMMRKIKTKFNPRNDVSIKLSMIFEFSYHLIIPSLYSPYFSLGACMEGLNGLFTVGEVWSEDVLKLERSHFCARLSNPVGLNESSSSGQANFISKWMLHTGGSLGEIGMMENLFHEVGHALHSMLGHTRYQPVMGTRCATDFAEVPSILMDRYTFVSISFLMVARLCESKKVCGAADTQLQVFYAILDQVYHGKPQNRSTTDNMIDMQKKYYGLPYVTNTAWQLRFSHLVGYGAKYYSYLMSWAVASMVWKKCFYKDPLNRETGEHYRREMLAHGGGKEPMLMVEGMLQKRPSIEDFVNALVSDLDPDFETFIMDSEG
;
A
#
# COMPACT_ATOMS: atom_id res chain seq x y z
N MET A 1 13.44 18.54 -1.83
CA MET A 1 14.60 17.88 -2.47
C MET A 1 14.07 16.87 -3.48
N SER A 2 14.63 16.76 -4.70
CA SER A 2 14.02 15.94 -5.76
C SER A 2 14.18 14.43 -5.50
N VAL A 3 13.22 13.62 -5.98
CA VAL A 3 13.27 12.14 -5.92
C VAL A 3 14.57 11.61 -6.53
N ASN A 4 15.04 12.21 -7.63
CA ASN A 4 16.29 11.82 -8.29
C ASN A 4 17.52 11.96 -7.38
N PHE A 5 17.64 13.06 -6.64
CA PHE A 5 18.76 13.25 -5.73
C PHE A 5 18.73 12.24 -4.57
N ARG A 6 17.55 11.96 -4.02
CA ARG A 6 17.39 10.94 -2.97
C ARG A 6 17.69 9.53 -3.49
N THR A 7 17.24 9.21 -4.70
CA THR A 7 17.51 7.93 -5.36
C THR A 7 19.01 7.71 -5.60
N GLN A 8 19.78 8.76 -5.92
CA GLN A 8 21.23 8.66 -6.03
C GLN A 8 21.88 8.26 -4.70
N LYS A 9 21.39 8.80 -3.57
CA LYS A 9 21.85 8.39 -2.24
C LYS A 9 21.51 6.94 -1.94
N ASP A 10 20.29 6.50 -2.28
CA ASP A 10 19.88 5.10 -2.12
C ASP A 10 20.81 4.16 -2.90
N PHE A 11 21.10 4.47 -4.16
CA PHE A 11 22.00 3.66 -4.98
C PHE A 11 23.46 3.70 -4.49
N GLU A 12 23.92 4.83 -3.95
CA GLU A 12 25.25 4.92 -3.34
C GLU A 12 25.35 4.04 -2.09
N MET A 13 24.33 4.08 -1.24
CA MET A 13 24.20 3.21 -0.06
C MET A 13 24.20 1.73 -0.47
N MET A 14 23.36 1.33 -1.42
CA MET A 14 23.33 -0.04 -1.95
C MET A 14 24.71 -0.47 -2.46
N ARG A 15 25.42 0.41 -3.17
CA ARG A 15 26.76 0.11 -3.70
C ARG A 15 27.78 -0.10 -2.58
N LYS A 16 27.81 0.78 -1.58
CA LYS A 16 28.69 0.65 -0.41
C LYS A 16 28.49 -0.67 0.32
N ILE A 17 27.23 -1.05 0.57
CA ILE A 17 26.88 -2.31 1.22
C ILE A 17 27.35 -3.49 0.35
N LYS A 18 27.03 -3.47 -0.95
CA LYS A 18 27.43 -4.53 -1.88
C LYS A 18 28.94 -4.73 -1.92
N THR A 19 29.73 -3.64 -2.00
CA THR A 19 31.20 -3.71 -2.03
C THR A 19 31.76 -4.34 -0.76
N LYS A 20 31.13 -4.12 0.40
CA LYS A 20 31.50 -4.77 1.66
C LYS A 20 31.29 -6.29 1.62
N PHE A 21 30.22 -6.77 0.99
CA PHE A 21 29.91 -8.20 0.90
C PHE A 21 30.60 -8.93 -0.26
N ASN A 22 30.75 -8.28 -1.41
CA ASN A 22 31.39 -8.86 -2.59
C ASN A 22 32.19 -7.78 -3.37
N PRO A 23 33.49 -7.62 -3.07
CA PRO A 23 34.32 -6.59 -3.69
C PRO A 23 34.67 -6.87 -5.16
N ARG A 24 34.36 -8.05 -5.71
CA ARG A 24 34.83 -8.50 -7.03
C ARG A 24 33.90 -8.18 -8.20
N ASN A 25 32.65 -7.78 -7.95
CA ASN A 25 31.65 -7.64 -9.01
C ASN A 25 30.97 -6.27 -8.96
N ASP A 26 31.12 -5.47 -10.02
CA ASP A 26 30.60 -4.09 -10.09
C ASP A 26 29.09 -4.02 -10.41
N VAL A 27 28.50 -5.08 -10.98
CA VAL A 27 27.15 -5.03 -11.58
C VAL A 27 26.04 -4.76 -10.57
N SER A 28 25.40 -3.59 -10.65
CA SER A 28 24.23 -3.13 -9.90
C SER A 28 22.98 -3.96 -10.22
N ILE A 29 22.96 -5.23 -9.81
CA ILE A 29 21.79 -6.09 -9.93
C ILE A 29 20.74 -5.62 -8.92
N LYS A 30 19.47 -5.57 -9.36
CA LYS A 30 18.27 -5.34 -8.54
C LYS A 30 18.31 -6.21 -7.28
N LEU A 31 18.84 -5.67 -6.19
CA LEU A 31 19.00 -6.37 -4.90
C LEU A 31 18.19 -5.69 -3.78
N SER A 32 17.19 -4.84 -4.08
CA SER A 32 16.42 -4.15 -3.03
C SER A 32 15.87 -5.12 -1.98
N MET A 33 15.28 -6.24 -2.41
CA MET A 33 14.76 -7.28 -1.51
C MET A 33 15.85 -8.02 -0.70
N ILE A 34 17.07 -8.17 -1.20
CA ILE A 34 18.15 -8.86 -0.47
C ILE A 34 18.83 -7.89 0.53
N PHE A 35 18.79 -6.58 0.26
CA PHE A 35 19.41 -5.56 1.11
C PHE A 35 18.61 -5.25 2.37
N GLU A 36 17.28 -5.28 2.33
CA GLU A 36 16.42 -4.98 3.49
C GLU A 36 16.70 -5.92 4.68
N PHE A 37 16.87 -7.22 4.40
CA PHE A 37 17.23 -8.23 5.41
C PHE A 37 18.61 -8.03 6.03
N SER A 38 19.56 -7.49 5.24
CA SER A 38 20.97 -7.39 5.65
C SER A 38 21.28 -6.11 6.42
N TYR A 39 20.53 -5.02 6.21
CA TYR A 39 20.85 -3.70 6.77
C TYR A 39 20.30 -3.49 8.18
N HIS A 40 19.08 -3.99 8.48
CA HIS A 40 18.43 -3.82 9.79
C HIS A 40 18.41 -5.09 10.65
N LEU A 41 19.01 -6.19 10.19
CA LEU A 41 19.00 -7.49 10.89
C LEU A 41 17.58 -7.95 11.25
N ILE A 42 16.59 -7.67 10.39
CA ILE A 42 15.22 -8.15 10.57
C ILE A 42 15.22 -9.61 10.14
N ILE A 43 15.35 -10.52 11.10
CA ILE A 43 15.28 -11.96 10.85
C ILE A 43 13.81 -12.36 10.94
N PRO A 44 13.12 -12.77 9.85
CA PRO A 44 11.68 -13.07 9.86
C PRO A 44 11.25 -14.03 10.97
N SER A 45 12.10 -15.01 11.33
CA SER A 45 11.82 -15.98 12.38
C SER A 45 11.77 -15.37 13.79
N LEU A 46 12.42 -14.23 14.04
CA LEU A 46 12.32 -13.51 15.31
C LEU A 46 11.01 -12.74 15.45
N TYR A 47 10.43 -12.34 14.32
CA TYR A 47 9.19 -11.55 14.27
C TYR A 47 7.97 -12.47 14.19
N SER A 48 8.09 -13.61 13.50
CA SER A 48 7.02 -14.57 13.24
C SER A 48 6.10 -14.89 14.45
N PRO A 49 6.63 -15.19 15.65
CA PRO A 49 5.78 -15.49 16.81
C PRO A 49 4.80 -14.36 17.19
N TYR A 50 5.10 -13.11 16.84
CA TYR A 50 4.29 -11.93 17.12
C TYR A 50 3.26 -11.63 16.03
N PHE A 51 3.40 -12.20 14.83
CA PHE A 51 2.56 -11.94 13.66
C PHE A 51 1.74 -13.16 13.24
N SER A 52 1.46 -14.08 14.16
CA SER A 52 0.54 -15.19 13.89
C SER A 52 -0.80 -14.65 13.38
N LEU A 53 -1.43 -15.37 12.44
CA LEU A 53 -2.73 -14.96 11.89
C LEU A 53 -3.78 -14.75 12.99
N GLY A 54 -3.76 -15.59 14.04
CA GLY A 54 -4.65 -15.44 15.20
C GLY A 54 -4.45 -14.11 15.93
N ALA A 55 -3.20 -13.75 16.24
CA ALA A 55 -2.87 -12.49 16.91
C ALA A 55 -3.18 -11.26 16.03
N CYS A 56 -2.95 -11.36 14.72
CA CYS A 56 -3.32 -10.28 13.77
C CYS A 56 -4.84 -10.08 13.72
N MET A 57 -5.61 -11.18 13.72
CA MET A 57 -7.07 -11.12 13.73
C MET A 57 -7.63 -10.61 15.06
N GLU A 58 -7.03 -10.97 16.19
CA GLU A 58 -7.38 -10.41 17.51
C GLU A 58 -7.03 -8.93 17.61
N GLY A 59 -5.87 -8.51 17.10
CA GLY A 59 -5.47 -7.11 17.02
C GLY A 59 -6.38 -6.28 16.13
N LEU A 60 -6.76 -6.81 14.96
CA LEU A 60 -7.78 -6.22 14.09
C LEU A 60 -9.13 -6.14 14.81
N ASN A 61 -9.55 -7.20 15.50
CA ASN A 61 -10.78 -7.17 16.28
C ASN A 61 -10.70 -6.09 17.37
N GLY A 62 -9.57 -5.95 18.06
CA GLY A 62 -9.29 -4.88 19.03
C GLY A 62 -9.39 -3.48 18.41
N LEU A 63 -8.83 -3.29 17.22
CA LEU A 63 -8.94 -2.04 16.45
C LEU A 63 -10.40 -1.68 16.15
N PHE A 64 -11.23 -2.70 15.91
CA PHE A 64 -12.66 -2.55 15.63
C PHE A 64 -13.57 -2.59 16.88
N THR A 65 -13.06 -2.97 18.07
CA THR A 65 -13.86 -3.15 19.31
C THR A 65 -13.47 -2.23 20.47
N VAL A 66 -12.22 -1.76 20.58
CA VAL A 66 -11.72 -0.97 21.73
C VAL A 66 -12.01 0.53 21.60
N GLY A 67 -12.31 1.02 20.40
CA GLY A 67 -13.08 2.25 20.21
C GLY A 67 -14.55 1.87 20.09
N GLU A 68 -15.47 2.58 20.76
CA GLU A 68 -16.88 2.50 20.34
C GLU A 68 -16.92 2.66 18.81
N VAL A 69 -17.46 1.64 18.15
CA VAL A 69 -17.05 1.25 16.79
C VAL A 69 -17.16 2.40 15.79
N TRP A 70 -16.23 2.40 14.81
CA TRP A 70 -16.14 3.32 13.66
C TRP A 70 -17.43 3.41 12.80
N SER A 71 -18.40 2.53 13.05
CA SER A 71 -19.79 2.53 12.56
C SER A 71 -20.56 1.31 13.09
N GLU A 72 -21.86 1.45 13.37
CA GLU A 72 -22.77 0.33 13.72
C GLU A 72 -22.86 -0.76 12.63
N ASP A 73 -22.54 -0.43 11.39
CA ASP A 73 -22.57 -1.41 10.31
C ASP A 73 -21.36 -2.37 10.36
N VAL A 74 -20.22 -1.94 10.93
CA VAL A 74 -19.08 -2.82 11.20
C VAL A 74 -19.40 -3.80 12.34
N LEU A 75 -20.16 -3.35 13.35
CA LEU A 75 -20.66 -4.19 14.46
C LEU A 75 -21.54 -5.36 14.01
N LYS A 76 -22.34 -5.19 12.94
CA LYS A 76 -23.16 -6.28 12.39
C LYS A 76 -22.31 -7.44 11.88
N LEU A 77 -21.07 -7.18 11.43
CA LEU A 77 -20.18 -8.23 10.94
C LEU A 77 -19.53 -9.03 12.05
N GLU A 78 -19.08 -8.38 13.12
CA GLU A 78 -18.54 -9.08 14.30
C GLU A 78 -19.55 -10.10 14.84
N ARG A 79 -20.83 -9.69 14.95
CA ARG A 79 -21.92 -10.58 15.38
C ARG A 79 -22.19 -11.71 14.38
N SER A 80 -22.08 -11.46 13.08
CA SER A 80 -22.28 -12.49 12.05
C SER A 80 -21.13 -13.51 11.98
N HIS A 81 -19.89 -13.10 12.27
CA HIS A 81 -18.71 -13.97 12.29
C HIS A 81 -18.68 -14.90 13.51
N PHE A 82 -19.27 -14.51 14.65
CA PHE A 82 -19.34 -15.38 15.84
C PHE A 82 -20.46 -16.42 15.77
N CYS A 83 -21.61 -16.11 15.13
CA CYS A 83 -22.69 -17.10 14.95
C CYS A 83 -22.35 -18.22 13.95
N ALA A 84 -21.51 -17.94 12.94
CA ALA A 84 -21.14 -18.92 11.92
C ALA A 84 -20.23 -20.07 12.43
N ARG A 85 -19.68 -19.97 13.65
CA ARG A 85 -18.91 -21.05 14.29
C ARG A 85 -19.75 -22.03 15.12
N LEU A 86 -21.07 -21.85 15.22
CA LEU A 86 -21.93 -22.71 16.05
C LEU A 86 -23.16 -23.30 15.37
N SER A 87 -23.31 -23.26 14.04
CA SER A 87 -24.47 -23.94 13.43
C SER A 87 -24.21 -24.45 12.00
N ASN A 88 -24.32 -25.76 11.87
CA ASN A 88 -24.51 -26.49 10.61
C ASN A 88 -25.95 -26.24 10.07
N PRO A 89 -26.26 -26.62 8.82
CA PRO A 89 -26.90 -25.73 7.87
C PRO A 89 -28.39 -26.02 7.71
N VAL A 90 -29.24 -25.01 7.87
CA VAL A 90 -30.59 -25.04 7.30
C VAL A 90 -30.92 -23.65 6.77
N GLY A 91 -31.32 -23.63 5.50
CA GLY A 91 -31.64 -22.50 4.63
C GLY A 91 -31.95 -21.15 5.29
N LEU A 92 -31.15 -20.15 4.95
CA LEU A 92 -31.51 -18.75 5.12
C LEU A 92 -31.16 -17.98 3.84
N ASN A 93 -32.17 -17.22 3.38
CA ASN A 93 -32.20 -16.45 2.15
C ASN A 93 -30.95 -15.58 1.94
N GLU A 94 -30.50 -15.52 0.69
CA GLU A 94 -29.43 -14.65 0.19
C GLU A 94 -29.83 -13.16 0.29
N SER A 95 -29.69 -12.57 1.47
CA SER A 95 -29.66 -11.12 1.64
C SER A 95 -28.21 -10.64 1.68
N SER A 96 -27.87 -9.76 0.72
CA SER A 96 -26.65 -8.96 0.48
C SER A 96 -25.45 -8.97 1.46
N SER A 97 -25.62 -9.10 2.77
CA SER A 97 -24.54 -9.17 3.77
C SER A 97 -23.86 -10.54 3.85
N SER A 98 -24.59 -11.64 3.63
CA SER A 98 -24.03 -13.02 3.72
C SER A 98 -23.11 -13.36 2.54
N GLY A 99 -23.38 -12.80 1.35
CA GLY A 99 -22.52 -12.93 0.17
C GLY A 99 -21.20 -12.17 0.29
N GLN A 100 -21.20 -11.01 0.96
CA GLN A 100 -19.99 -10.21 1.21
C GLN A 100 -19.06 -10.88 2.23
N ALA A 101 -19.61 -11.49 3.29
CA ALA A 101 -18.81 -12.21 4.31
C ALA A 101 -18.16 -13.50 3.75
N ASN A 102 -18.87 -14.25 2.90
CA ASN A 102 -18.31 -15.43 2.22
C ASN A 102 -17.19 -15.08 1.22
N PHE A 103 -17.25 -13.89 0.61
CA PHE A 103 -16.17 -13.39 -0.24
C PHE A 103 -14.90 -13.16 0.60
N ILE A 104 -14.97 -12.47 1.73
CA ILE A 104 -13.81 -12.14 2.58
C ILE A 104 -13.10 -13.40 3.09
N SER A 105 -13.85 -14.40 3.59
CA SER A 105 -13.27 -15.66 4.06
C SER A 105 -12.53 -16.41 2.94
N LYS A 106 -13.13 -16.50 1.76
CA LYS A 106 -12.54 -17.19 0.62
C LYS A 106 -11.37 -16.41 0.02
N TRP A 107 -11.43 -15.09 0.08
CA TRP A 107 -10.44 -14.17 -0.44
C TRP A 107 -9.18 -14.13 0.45
N MET A 108 -9.32 -14.09 1.78
CA MET A 108 -8.20 -14.20 2.74
C MET A 108 -7.50 -15.57 2.72
N LEU A 109 -8.20 -16.64 2.36
CA LEU A 109 -7.62 -17.99 2.24
C LEU A 109 -6.76 -18.18 0.98
N HIS A 110 -6.99 -17.38 -0.08
CA HIS A 110 -6.27 -17.51 -1.35
C HIS A 110 -4.98 -16.67 -1.45
N THR A 111 -4.80 -15.66 -0.59
CA THR A 111 -3.61 -14.78 -0.57
C THR A 111 -2.47 -15.27 0.33
N GLY A 112 -2.65 -16.39 1.04
CA GLY A 112 -1.66 -17.01 1.94
C GLY A 112 -0.50 -17.74 1.25
N GLY A 113 0.06 -17.19 0.17
CA GLY A 113 1.20 -17.76 -0.55
C GLY A 113 2.56 -17.24 -0.05
N SER A 114 3.21 -18.00 0.83
CA SER A 114 4.67 -18.05 1.10
C SER A 114 5.49 -16.75 1.15
N LEU A 115 4.95 -15.63 1.64
CA LEU A 115 5.72 -14.43 1.97
C LEU A 115 5.97 -14.41 3.49
N GLY A 116 7.14 -13.93 3.93
CA GLY A 116 7.46 -13.83 5.36
C GLY A 116 6.35 -13.07 6.12
N GLU A 117 6.12 -13.43 7.38
CA GLU A 117 4.89 -13.09 8.11
C GLU A 117 4.60 -11.58 8.26
N ILE A 118 5.62 -10.72 8.19
CA ILE A 118 5.46 -9.26 8.13
C ILE A 118 4.78 -8.82 6.82
N GLY A 119 5.22 -9.36 5.68
CA GLY A 119 4.60 -9.10 4.37
C GLY A 119 3.17 -9.66 4.30
N MET A 120 2.87 -10.72 5.06
CA MET A 120 1.50 -11.20 5.20
C MET A 120 0.61 -10.21 5.98
N MET A 121 1.13 -9.55 7.01
CA MET A 121 0.35 -8.58 7.77
C MET A 121 0.04 -7.31 6.95
N GLU A 122 1.01 -6.82 6.19
CA GLU A 122 0.79 -5.67 5.31
C GLU A 122 -0.25 -5.99 4.25
N ASN A 123 -0.10 -7.12 3.58
CA ASN A 123 -1.11 -7.61 2.65
C ASN A 123 -2.48 -7.77 3.35
N LEU A 124 -2.52 -8.23 4.60
CA LEU A 124 -3.78 -8.34 5.33
C LEU A 124 -4.45 -6.96 5.53
N PHE A 125 -3.71 -5.95 6.00
CA PHE A 125 -4.25 -4.61 6.22
C PHE A 125 -4.66 -3.91 4.92
N HIS A 126 -3.85 -4.06 3.87
CA HIS A 126 -4.18 -3.59 2.53
C HIS A 126 -5.57 -4.07 2.10
N GLU A 127 -5.82 -5.35 2.32
CA GLU A 127 -7.02 -6.02 1.86
C GLU A 127 -8.22 -5.79 2.76
N VAL A 128 -7.98 -5.57 4.05
CA VAL A 128 -8.99 -5.01 4.96
C VAL A 128 -9.46 -3.65 4.45
N GLY A 129 -8.59 -2.80 3.90
CA GLY A 129 -8.99 -1.53 3.30
C GLY A 129 -9.94 -1.71 2.11
N HIS A 130 -9.66 -2.66 1.23
CA HIS A 130 -10.58 -3.02 0.14
C HIS A 130 -11.90 -3.61 0.64
N ALA A 131 -11.86 -4.48 1.65
CA ALA A 131 -13.06 -5.05 2.26
C ALA A 131 -13.95 -3.96 2.87
N LEU A 132 -13.36 -3.04 3.65
CA LEU A 132 -14.08 -1.89 4.22
C LEU A 132 -14.73 -1.04 3.14
N HIS A 133 -14.01 -0.72 2.06
CA HIS A 133 -14.57 0.05 0.97
C HIS A 133 -15.69 -0.70 0.24
N SER A 134 -15.55 -2.01 0.03
CA SER A 134 -16.58 -2.85 -0.57
C SER A 134 -17.89 -2.85 0.22
N MET A 135 -17.78 -2.90 1.55
CA MET A 135 -18.92 -3.01 2.47
C MET A 135 -19.56 -1.66 2.78
N LEU A 136 -18.75 -0.62 2.93
CA LEU A 136 -19.24 0.70 3.33
C LEU A 136 -19.65 1.54 2.11
N GLY A 137 -19.13 1.24 0.91
CA GLY A 137 -19.49 1.86 -0.36
C GLY A 137 -20.87 1.47 -0.90
N HIS A 138 -21.89 1.71 -0.10
CA HIS A 138 -23.28 1.41 -0.44
C HIS A 138 -23.91 2.53 -1.27
N THR A 139 -24.03 2.26 -2.57
CA THR A 139 -24.70 3.13 -3.52
C THR A 139 -26.02 2.53 -3.99
N ARG A 140 -26.91 3.37 -4.53
CA ARG A 140 -28.17 2.93 -5.13
C ARG A 140 -27.97 2.02 -6.35
N TYR A 141 -26.82 2.12 -7.03
CA TYR A 141 -26.57 1.48 -8.31
C TYR A 141 -25.39 0.50 -8.20
N GLN A 142 -25.67 -0.78 -8.45
CA GLN A 142 -24.68 -1.86 -8.38
C GLN A 142 -23.38 -1.64 -9.20
N PRO A 143 -23.40 -0.98 -10.37
CA PRO A 143 -22.16 -0.72 -11.13
C PRO A 143 -21.14 0.15 -10.42
N VAL A 144 -21.56 0.97 -9.45
CA VAL A 144 -20.71 1.90 -8.69
C VAL A 144 -20.70 1.58 -7.20
N MET A 145 -21.03 0.34 -6.84
CA MET A 145 -21.01 -0.13 -5.46
C MET A 145 -19.61 -0.60 -5.05
N GLY A 146 -19.24 -0.36 -3.80
CA GLY A 146 -17.99 -0.79 -3.22
C GLY A 146 -16.77 -0.19 -3.94
N THR A 147 -15.79 -1.03 -4.24
CA THR A 147 -14.52 -0.63 -4.88
C THR A 147 -14.64 -0.27 -6.36
N ARG A 148 -15.83 -0.33 -6.96
CA ARG A 148 -16.08 0.00 -8.38
C ARG A 148 -16.11 1.52 -8.60
N CYS A 149 -14.97 2.15 -8.37
CA CYS A 149 -14.75 3.59 -8.46
C CYS A 149 -13.67 3.91 -9.51
N ALA A 150 -13.30 5.18 -9.62
CA ALA A 150 -12.21 5.59 -10.48
C ALA A 150 -10.90 4.90 -10.06
N THR A 151 -10.14 4.40 -11.05
CA THR A 151 -8.96 3.56 -10.82
C THR A 151 -7.86 4.29 -10.05
N ASP A 152 -7.77 5.61 -10.18
CA ASP A 152 -6.86 6.50 -9.45
C ASP A 152 -7.24 6.74 -7.98
N PHE A 153 -8.38 6.21 -7.54
CA PHE A 153 -8.84 6.25 -6.15
C PHE A 153 -9.02 4.87 -5.51
N ALA A 154 -9.19 3.80 -6.30
CA ALA A 154 -9.56 2.48 -5.79
C ALA A 154 -8.59 1.90 -4.75
N GLU A 155 -7.31 2.27 -4.84
CA GLU A 155 -6.23 1.86 -3.94
C GLU A 155 -6.10 2.76 -2.69
N VAL A 156 -6.71 3.95 -2.68
CA VAL A 156 -6.57 4.89 -1.56
C VAL A 156 -6.97 4.25 -0.23
N PRO A 157 -8.10 3.52 -0.11
CA PRO A 157 -8.47 2.88 1.14
C PRO A 157 -7.53 1.77 1.59
N SER A 158 -6.98 0.97 0.67
CA SER A 158 -6.05 -0.11 0.99
C SER A 158 -4.71 0.44 1.46
N ILE A 159 -4.13 1.39 0.71
CA ILE A 159 -2.88 2.07 1.07
C ILE A 159 -3.01 2.83 2.41
N LEU A 160 -4.15 3.45 2.67
CA LEU A 160 -4.37 4.13 3.95
C LEU A 160 -4.36 3.11 5.10
N MET A 161 -4.97 1.94 4.90
CA MET A 161 -4.97 0.86 5.89
C MET A 161 -3.57 0.27 6.14
N ASP A 162 -2.67 0.27 5.16
CA ASP A 162 -1.28 -0.17 5.35
C ASP A 162 -0.57 0.60 6.48
N ARG A 163 -0.97 1.86 6.73
CA ARG A 163 -0.42 2.69 7.80
C ARG A 163 -0.85 2.25 9.20
N TYR A 164 -1.96 1.53 9.32
CA TYR A 164 -2.49 1.02 10.59
C TYR A 164 -1.77 -0.25 11.07
N THR A 165 -1.04 -0.95 10.19
CA THR A 165 -0.30 -2.18 10.49
C THR A 165 0.55 -2.07 11.76
N PHE A 166 1.09 -0.89 12.05
CA PHE A 166 2.05 -0.67 13.14
C PHE A 166 1.50 0.13 14.32
N VAL A 167 0.26 0.60 14.24
CA VAL A 167 -0.39 1.32 15.36
C VAL A 167 -0.69 0.36 16.51
N SER A 168 -0.90 -0.92 16.22
CA SER A 168 -1.33 -1.94 17.18
C SER A 168 -0.22 -2.80 17.78
N ILE A 169 1.06 -2.52 17.50
CA ILE A 169 2.19 -3.39 17.89
C ILE A 169 3.17 -2.64 18.82
N SER A 170 3.80 -3.37 19.75
CA SER A 170 4.75 -2.84 20.74
C SER A 170 5.88 -1.99 20.15
N PHE A 171 6.13 -0.84 20.79
CA PHE A 171 6.92 0.31 20.32
C PHE A 171 8.34 -0.01 19.82
N LEU A 172 9.10 -0.88 20.50
CA LEU A 172 10.54 -1.05 20.22
C LEU A 172 10.83 -1.85 18.94
N MET A 173 9.99 -2.86 18.66
CA MET A 173 10.15 -3.76 17.52
C MET A 173 9.55 -3.16 16.24
N VAL A 174 8.49 -2.37 16.41
CA VAL A 174 7.89 -1.55 15.36
C VAL A 174 8.85 -0.50 14.84
N ALA A 175 9.57 0.19 15.73
CA ALA A 175 10.47 1.27 15.31
C ALA A 175 11.52 0.79 14.29
N ARG A 176 12.19 -0.33 14.55
CA ARG A 176 13.20 -0.89 13.63
C ARG A 176 12.61 -1.37 12.30
N LEU A 177 11.40 -1.91 12.33
CA LEU A 177 10.70 -2.37 11.14
C LEU A 177 10.16 -1.21 10.29
N CYS A 178 9.65 -0.16 10.93
CA CYS A 178 9.24 1.06 10.26
C CYS A 178 10.43 1.77 9.60
N GLU A 179 11.60 1.75 10.22
CA GLU A 179 12.82 2.30 9.64
C GLU A 179 13.35 1.48 8.46
N SER A 180 13.25 0.15 8.50
CA SER A 180 13.68 -0.67 7.36
C SER A 180 12.89 -0.39 6.09
N LYS A 181 11.60 -0.08 6.22
CA LYS A 181 10.74 0.26 5.09
C LYS A 181 11.10 1.58 4.40
N LYS A 182 11.79 2.48 5.11
CA LYS A 182 12.27 3.74 4.54
C LYS A 182 13.55 3.53 3.72
N VAL A 183 14.24 2.39 3.89
CA VAL A 183 15.44 2.07 3.13
C VAL A 183 15.09 1.92 1.66
N CYS A 184 15.78 2.69 0.82
CA CYS A 184 15.60 2.65 -0.63
C CYS A 184 14.22 3.12 -1.15
N GLY A 185 13.42 3.78 -0.31
CA GLY A 185 12.09 4.26 -0.69
C GLY A 185 12.09 5.23 -1.88
N ALA A 186 13.17 6.01 -2.07
CA ALA A 186 13.26 6.90 -3.22
C ALA A 186 13.56 6.12 -4.51
N ALA A 187 14.44 5.11 -4.45
CA ALA A 187 14.68 4.20 -5.57
C ALA A 187 13.42 3.43 -5.99
N ASP A 188 12.61 2.97 -5.03
CA ASP A 188 11.35 2.30 -5.31
C ASP A 188 10.31 3.27 -5.88
N THR A 189 10.20 4.49 -5.35
CA THR A 189 9.34 5.53 -5.93
C THR A 189 9.76 5.87 -7.36
N GLN A 190 11.07 5.98 -7.64
CA GLN A 190 11.56 6.22 -8.99
C GLN A 190 11.19 5.07 -9.93
N LEU A 191 11.23 3.83 -9.47
CA LEU A 191 10.81 2.67 -10.25
C LEU A 191 9.32 2.75 -10.63
N GLN A 192 8.46 3.14 -9.68
CA GLN A 192 7.03 3.34 -9.92
C GLN A 192 6.75 4.48 -10.91
N VAL A 193 7.51 5.59 -10.80
CA VAL A 193 7.45 6.69 -11.78
C VAL A 193 7.86 6.21 -13.18
N PHE A 194 8.93 5.43 -13.28
CA PHE A 194 9.35 4.84 -14.55
C PHE A 194 8.26 3.94 -15.16
N TYR A 195 7.63 3.08 -14.36
CA TYR A 195 6.52 2.22 -14.82
C TYR A 195 5.31 3.03 -15.28
N ALA A 196 4.91 4.06 -14.53
CA ALA A 196 3.82 4.94 -14.90
C ALA A 196 4.09 5.65 -16.24
N ILE A 197 5.30 6.19 -16.41
CA ILE A 197 5.68 6.85 -17.66
C ILE A 197 5.72 5.85 -18.82
N LEU A 198 6.30 4.68 -18.63
CA LEU A 198 6.38 3.64 -19.67
C LEU A 198 4.98 3.22 -20.14
N ASP A 199 4.05 3.03 -19.19
CA ASP A 199 2.65 2.71 -19.47
C ASP A 199 1.97 3.80 -20.30
N GLN A 200 2.16 5.09 -19.95
CA GLN A 200 1.63 6.22 -20.72
C GLN A 200 2.24 6.30 -22.13
N VAL A 201 3.52 5.97 -22.28
CA VAL A 201 4.23 6.00 -23.57
C VAL A 201 3.71 4.91 -24.51
N TYR A 202 3.42 3.72 -23.99
CA TYR A 202 2.87 2.61 -24.79
C TYR A 202 1.40 2.80 -25.16
N HIS A 203 0.61 3.41 -24.29
CA HIS A 203 -0.82 3.66 -24.53
C HIS A 203 -1.12 5.05 -25.10
N GLY A 204 -0.06 5.83 -25.37
CA GLY A 204 -0.16 7.12 -26.03
C GLY A 204 -0.29 6.99 -27.54
N LYS A 205 0.40 7.88 -28.27
CA LYS A 205 0.38 7.84 -29.74
C LYS A 205 1.12 6.60 -30.25
N PRO A 206 0.62 5.91 -31.29
CA PRO A 206 1.33 4.79 -31.91
C PRO A 206 2.74 5.19 -32.34
N GLN A 207 3.72 4.36 -32.02
CA GLN A 207 5.12 4.60 -32.31
C GLN A 207 5.62 3.58 -33.33
N ASN A 208 6.41 4.02 -34.29
CA ASN A 208 7.01 3.13 -35.29
C ASN A 208 8.37 2.58 -34.81
N ARG A 209 8.41 2.05 -33.58
CA ARG A 209 9.61 1.53 -32.91
C ARG A 209 9.26 0.29 -32.10
N SER A 210 10.26 -0.53 -31.80
CA SER A 210 10.03 -1.68 -30.91
C SER A 210 9.71 -1.22 -29.49
N THR A 211 8.92 -2.02 -28.76
CA THR A 211 8.63 -1.75 -27.35
C THR A 211 9.92 -1.75 -26.52
N THR A 212 10.87 -2.62 -26.84
CA THR A 212 12.17 -2.67 -26.16
C THR A 212 12.94 -1.36 -26.29
N ASP A 213 12.99 -0.76 -27.48
CA ASP A 213 13.71 0.49 -27.69
C ASP A 213 13.10 1.64 -26.89
N ASN A 214 11.77 1.72 -26.87
CA ASN A 214 11.03 2.70 -26.09
C ASN A 214 11.28 2.52 -24.58
N MET A 215 11.30 1.28 -24.11
CA MET A 215 11.63 0.97 -22.72
C MET A 215 13.04 1.40 -22.35
N ILE A 216 14.03 1.10 -23.20
CA ILE A 216 15.42 1.51 -23.00
C ILE A 216 15.53 3.04 -22.88
N ASP A 217 14.86 3.78 -23.76
CA ASP A 217 14.90 5.24 -23.76
C ASP A 217 14.24 5.82 -22.50
N MET A 218 13.09 5.27 -22.07
CA MET A 218 12.44 5.68 -20.83
C MET A 218 13.27 5.32 -19.60
N GLN A 219 13.90 4.15 -19.60
CA GLN A 219 14.74 3.69 -18.50
C GLN A 219 15.94 4.63 -18.33
N LYS A 220 16.64 4.97 -19.43
CA LYS A 220 17.76 5.93 -19.41
C LYS A 220 17.37 7.30 -18.85
N LYS A 221 16.13 7.74 -19.10
CA LYS A 221 15.67 9.07 -18.71
C LYS A 221 15.15 9.15 -17.28
N TYR A 222 14.47 8.10 -16.81
CA TYR A 222 13.70 8.15 -15.57
C TYR A 222 14.10 7.11 -14.52
N TYR A 223 15.00 6.18 -14.83
CA TYR A 223 15.44 5.15 -13.89
C TYR A 223 16.97 5.11 -13.77
N GLY A 224 17.49 5.07 -12.54
CA GLY A 224 18.92 5.19 -12.28
C GLY A 224 19.74 3.93 -12.60
N LEU A 225 19.11 2.78 -12.85
CA LEU A 225 19.83 1.55 -13.22
C LEU A 225 19.88 1.37 -14.75
N PRO A 226 21.03 0.91 -15.27
CA PRO A 226 21.18 0.67 -16.70
C PRO A 226 20.32 -0.50 -17.18
N TYR A 227 19.96 -0.46 -18.46
CA TYR A 227 19.31 -1.58 -19.12
C TYR A 227 20.27 -2.78 -19.26
N VAL A 228 19.76 -3.98 -19.04
CA VAL A 228 20.50 -5.23 -19.23
C VAL A 228 20.27 -5.72 -20.66
N THR A 229 21.33 -5.82 -21.44
CA THR A 229 21.26 -6.25 -22.85
C THR A 229 20.67 -7.64 -23.00
N ASN A 230 20.01 -7.90 -24.14
CA ASN A 230 19.35 -9.17 -24.44
C ASN A 230 18.23 -9.56 -23.45
N THR A 231 17.51 -8.55 -22.93
CA THR A 231 16.32 -8.78 -22.10
C THR A 231 15.08 -8.13 -22.72
N ALA A 232 13.89 -8.52 -22.28
CA ALA A 232 12.64 -7.89 -22.71
C ALA A 232 11.71 -7.79 -21.49
N TRP A 233 12.16 -7.07 -20.47
CA TRP A 233 11.47 -6.99 -19.18
C TRP A 233 10.01 -6.54 -19.31
N GLN A 234 9.73 -5.63 -20.24
CA GLN A 234 8.38 -5.12 -20.49
C GLN A 234 7.36 -6.21 -20.85
N LEU A 235 7.79 -7.35 -21.43
CA LEU A 235 6.90 -8.47 -21.74
C LEU A 235 6.40 -9.20 -20.49
N ARG A 236 7.09 -9.02 -19.36
CA ARG A 236 6.69 -9.57 -18.05
C ARG A 236 5.82 -8.60 -17.26
N PHE A 237 5.66 -7.36 -17.74
CA PHE A 237 4.88 -6.35 -17.05
C PHE A 237 3.40 -6.46 -17.46
N SER A 238 2.70 -7.40 -16.83
CA SER A 238 1.30 -7.75 -17.13
C SER A 238 0.31 -6.58 -17.00
N HIS A 239 0.64 -5.58 -16.17
CA HIS A 239 -0.18 -4.39 -15.97
C HIS A 239 -0.37 -3.59 -17.27
N LEU A 240 0.53 -3.70 -18.24
CA LEU A 240 0.39 -3.04 -19.54
C LEU A 240 -0.84 -3.53 -20.33
N VAL A 241 -1.42 -4.69 -20.01
CA VAL A 241 -2.57 -5.22 -20.76
C VAL A 241 -3.88 -5.00 -20.00
N GLY A 242 -4.00 -5.52 -18.77
CA GLY A 242 -5.23 -5.41 -17.98
C GLY A 242 -5.43 -4.05 -17.30
N TYR A 243 -4.34 -3.32 -17.08
CA TYR A 243 -4.29 -2.05 -16.36
C TYR A 243 -3.68 -0.93 -17.22
N GLY A 244 -3.59 -1.16 -18.54
CA GLY A 244 -2.94 -0.25 -19.47
C GLY A 244 -3.50 1.17 -19.39
N ALA A 245 -2.61 2.15 -19.54
CA ALA A 245 -2.84 3.59 -19.44
C ALA A 245 -3.23 4.10 -18.03
N LYS A 246 -3.23 3.25 -17.01
CA LYS A 246 -3.70 3.60 -15.67
C LYS A 246 -2.63 3.49 -14.60
N TYR A 247 -1.42 3.00 -14.89
CA TYR A 247 -0.43 2.68 -13.84
C TYR A 247 -0.02 3.87 -12.95
N TYR A 248 -0.19 5.11 -13.43
CA TYR A 248 0.02 6.31 -12.62
C TYR A 248 -0.91 6.40 -11.39
N SER A 249 -2.03 5.68 -11.39
CA SER A 249 -3.01 5.62 -10.30
C SER A 249 -2.38 5.21 -8.97
N TYR A 250 -1.39 4.32 -8.97
CA TYR A 250 -0.70 3.88 -7.75
C TYR A 250 0.00 5.06 -7.06
N LEU A 251 0.74 5.88 -7.83
CA LEU A 251 1.40 7.08 -7.31
C LEU A 251 0.38 8.11 -6.82
N MET A 252 -0.74 8.26 -7.54
CA MET A 252 -1.81 9.16 -7.12
C MET A 252 -2.45 8.70 -5.81
N SER A 253 -2.79 7.41 -5.72
CA SER A 253 -3.38 6.83 -4.53
C SER A 253 -2.44 6.89 -3.32
N TRP A 254 -1.13 6.67 -3.52
CA TRP A 254 -0.11 6.88 -2.47
C TRP A 254 -0.08 8.33 -1.98
N ALA A 255 -0.09 9.30 -2.89
CA ALA A 255 -0.09 10.71 -2.53
C ALA A 255 -1.35 11.11 -1.74
N VAL A 256 -2.52 10.66 -2.18
CA VAL A 256 -3.80 10.91 -1.49
C VAL A 256 -3.78 10.27 -0.10
N ALA A 257 -3.48 8.97 0.00
CA ALA A 257 -3.46 8.25 1.26
C ALA A 257 -2.45 8.84 2.25
N SER A 258 -1.24 9.18 1.80
CA SER A 258 -0.23 9.86 2.61
C SER A 258 -0.73 11.20 3.16
N MET A 259 -1.37 12.00 2.30
CA MET A 259 -1.90 13.30 2.71
C MET A 259 -3.03 13.17 3.73
N VAL A 260 -3.98 12.26 3.50
CA VAL A 260 -5.08 11.97 4.42
C VAL A 260 -4.54 11.46 5.75
N TRP A 261 -3.58 10.52 5.73
CA TRP A 261 -2.93 10.03 6.93
C TRP A 261 -2.31 11.15 7.75
N LYS A 262 -1.43 11.96 7.14
CA LYS A 262 -0.70 13.03 7.85
C LYS A 262 -1.62 14.10 8.43
N LYS A 263 -2.68 14.46 7.71
CA LYS A 263 -3.58 15.56 8.12
C LYS A 263 -4.65 15.11 9.11
N CYS A 264 -5.14 13.88 8.98
CA CYS A 264 -6.34 13.44 9.69
C CYS A 264 -6.04 12.40 10.78
N PHE A 265 -5.12 11.46 10.54
CA PHE A 265 -4.94 10.29 11.39
C PHE A 265 -3.64 10.28 12.18
N TYR A 266 -2.58 10.96 11.71
CA TYR A 266 -1.24 10.85 12.30
C TYR A 266 -1.17 11.16 13.81
N LYS A 267 -1.93 12.15 14.28
CA LYS A 267 -1.94 12.57 15.70
C LYS A 267 -2.69 11.59 16.60
N ASP A 268 -3.80 11.05 16.11
CA ASP A 268 -4.67 10.15 16.85
C ASP A 268 -5.33 9.17 15.85
N PRO A 269 -4.62 8.08 15.48
CA PRO A 269 -5.08 7.17 14.43
C PRO A 269 -6.40 6.47 14.75
N LEU A 270 -6.73 6.36 16.04
CA LEU A 270 -7.90 5.64 16.55
C LEU A 270 -9.06 6.57 16.89
N ASN A 271 -8.98 7.84 16.48
CA ASN A 271 -10.04 8.81 16.72
C ASN A 271 -11.35 8.41 16.02
N ARG A 272 -12.41 8.20 16.82
CA ARG A 272 -13.72 7.78 16.29
C ARG A 272 -14.34 8.82 15.36
N GLU A 273 -14.26 10.11 15.69
CA GLU A 273 -14.88 11.17 14.88
C GLU A 273 -14.20 11.28 13.51
N THR A 274 -12.87 11.23 13.48
CA THR A 274 -12.10 11.19 12.22
C THR A 274 -12.43 9.94 11.40
N GLY A 275 -12.61 8.80 12.06
CA GLY A 275 -12.98 7.55 11.41
C GLY A 275 -14.36 7.58 10.76
N GLU A 276 -15.36 8.11 11.46
CA GLU A 276 -16.71 8.34 10.92
C GLU A 276 -16.69 9.37 9.79
N HIS A 277 -15.86 10.41 9.90
CA HIS A 277 -15.67 11.38 8.84
C HIS A 277 -15.12 10.72 7.57
N TYR A 278 -14.09 9.89 7.69
CA TYR A 278 -13.54 9.10 6.58
C TYR A 278 -14.57 8.15 5.96
N ARG A 279 -15.35 7.46 6.79
CA ARG A 279 -16.43 6.60 6.31
C ARG A 279 -17.43 7.39 5.47
N ARG A 280 -17.90 8.54 5.96
CA ARG A 280 -18.91 9.35 5.25
C ARG A 280 -18.38 9.98 3.97
N GLU A 281 -17.18 10.57 4.01
CA GLU A 281 -16.67 11.39 2.91
C GLU A 281 -15.95 10.61 1.81
N MET A 282 -15.35 9.46 2.16
CA MET A 282 -14.54 8.67 1.22
C MET A 282 -15.15 7.31 0.92
N LEU A 283 -15.54 6.53 1.94
CA LEU A 283 -15.98 5.15 1.71
C LEU A 283 -17.44 5.04 1.26
N ALA A 284 -18.36 5.80 1.88
CA ALA A 284 -19.80 5.65 1.72
C ALA A 284 -20.30 5.84 0.28
N HIS A 285 -19.50 6.50 -0.55
CA HIS A 285 -19.86 6.84 -1.91
C HIS A 285 -19.54 5.74 -2.94
N GLY A 286 -18.72 4.74 -2.61
CA GLY A 286 -18.21 3.78 -3.60
C GLY A 286 -17.68 4.50 -4.84
N GLY A 287 -18.17 4.13 -6.03
CA GLY A 287 -17.90 4.84 -7.29
C GLY A 287 -18.89 5.94 -7.67
N GLY A 288 -19.84 6.28 -6.79
CA GLY A 288 -20.94 7.20 -7.09
C GLY A 288 -20.61 8.70 -6.94
N LYS A 289 -19.42 9.05 -6.45
CA LYS A 289 -18.93 10.43 -6.31
C LYS A 289 -17.59 10.55 -7.02
N GLU A 290 -17.24 11.76 -7.45
CA GLU A 290 -15.93 12.02 -8.02
C GLU A 290 -14.84 11.95 -6.94
N PRO A 291 -13.69 11.28 -7.16
CA PRO A 291 -12.62 11.16 -6.19
C PRO A 291 -12.14 12.49 -5.61
N MET A 292 -11.97 13.51 -6.44
CA MET A 292 -11.51 14.83 -5.97
C MET A 292 -12.46 15.43 -4.94
N LEU A 293 -13.78 15.26 -5.13
CA LEU A 293 -14.80 15.73 -4.18
C LEU A 293 -14.82 14.91 -2.89
N MET A 294 -14.49 13.60 -2.95
CA MET A 294 -14.30 12.79 -1.74
C MET A 294 -13.09 13.26 -0.94
N VAL A 295 -11.96 13.48 -1.62
CA VAL A 295 -10.72 13.95 -0.99
C VAL A 295 -10.89 15.36 -0.42
N GLU A 296 -11.58 16.25 -1.14
CA GLU A 296 -11.92 17.59 -0.64
C GLU A 296 -12.83 17.53 0.59
N GLY A 297 -13.83 16.66 0.60
CA GLY A 297 -14.69 16.42 1.76
C GLY A 297 -13.90 15.90 2.96
N MET A 298 -12.98 14.95 2.76
CA MET A 298 -12.13 14.44 3.84
C MET A 298 -11.22 15.53 4.41
N LEU A 299 -10.51 16.26 3.53
CA LEU A 299 -9.50 17.23 3.91
C LEU A 299 -10.05 18.61 4.24
N GLN A 300 -11.34 18.85 3.99
CA GLN A 300 -12.02 20.16 4.10
C GLN A 300 -11.32 21.26 3.28
N LYS A 301 -10.57 20.86 2.25
CA LYS A 301 -9.81 21.72 1.34
C LYS A 301 -9.54 20.94 0.07
N ARG A 302 -9.75 21.58 -1.08
CA ARG A 302 -9.34 21.01 -2.37
C ARG A 302 -7.81 20.99 -2.50
N PRO A 303 -7.17 19.81 -2.60
CA PRO A 303 -5.73 19.72 -2.80
C PRO A 303 -5.34 20.07 -4.23
N SER A 304 -4.18 20.69 -4.38
CA SER A 304 -3.52 20.90 -5.67
C SER A 304 -2.63 19.70 -6.04
N ILE A 305 -2.18 19.64 -7.30
CA ILE A 305 -1.19 18.65 -7.74
C ILE A 305 0.11 18.78 -6.92
N GLU A 306 0.51 20.01 -6.59
CA GLU A 306 1.69 20.26 -5.78
C GLU A 306 1.53 19.71 -4.35
N ASP A 307 0.33 19.81 -3.76
CA ASP A 307 0.05 19.19 -2.46
C ASP A 307 0.25 17.67 -2.52
N PHE A 308 -0.22 17.00 -3.57
CA PHE A 308 -0.04 15.55 -3.75
C PHE A 308 1.43 15.18 -3.93
N VAL A 309 2.17 15.92 -4.76
CA VAL A 309 3.60 15.69 -4.95
C VAL A 309 4.36 15.87 -3.64
N ASN A 310 4.04 16.92 -2.87
CA ASN A 310 4.66 17.17 -1.58
C ASN A 310 4.33 16.08 -0.56
N ALA A 311 3.09 15.58 -0.52
CA ALA A 311 2.71 14.45 0.31
C ALA A 311 3.55 13.20 -0.01
N LEU A 312 3.66 12.85 -1.29
CA LEU A 312 4.46 11.71 -1.75
C LEU A 312 5.95 11.87 -1.44
N VAL A 313 6.53 13.05 -1.69
CA VAL A 313 7.95 13.31 -1.44
C VAL A 313 8.26 13.36 0.05
N SER A 314 7.34 13.87 0.88
CA SER A 314 7.55 13.93 2.33
C SER A 314 7.54 12.56 3.02
N ASP A 315 7.00 11.51 2.38
CA ASP A 315 7.17 10.13 2.86
C ASP A 315 8.59 9.59 2.65
N LEU A 316 9.35 10.23 1.77
CA LEU A 316 10.74 9.89 1.49
C LEU A 316 11.71 10.70 2.35
N ASP A 317 11.22 11.58 3.22
CA ASP A 317 12.09 12.33 4.13
C ASP A 317 12.43 11.44 5.34
N PRO A 318 13.72 11.31 5.69
CA PRO A 318 14.15 10.49 6.82
C PRO A 318 13.74 11.04 8.20
N ASP A 319 13.05 12.19 8.27
CA ASP A 319 12.72 12.83 9.54
C ASP A 319 11.41 12.29 10.14
N PHE A 320 11.54 11.20 10.88
CA PHE A 320 10.87 11.04 12.16
C PHE A 320 11.88 10.44 13.12
N GLU A 321 12.45 11.28 13.99
CA GLU A 321 13.33 10.96 15.12
C GLU A 321 13.58 9.46 15.36
N THR A 322 14.61 8.92 14.73
CA THR A 322 15.18 7.63 15.08
C THR A 322 16.61 7.82 15.53
N PHE A 323 16.72 8.02 16.84
CA PHE A 323 17.80 7.57 17.71
C PHE A 323 18.99 6.94 16.96
N ILE A 324 20.02 7.76 16.75
CA ILE A 324 21.39 7.27 16.81
C ILE A 324 21.66 7.01 18.30
N MET A 325 21.34 5.81 18.78
CA MET A 325 22.03 5.25 19.94
C MET A 325 22.36 3.79 19.62
N ASP A 326 23.59 3.43 20.01
CA ASP A 326 24.19 2.10 19.99
C ASP A 326 24.94 1.69 18.71
N SER A 327 25.85 2.55 18.23
CA SER A 327 27.09 2.06 17.59
C SER A 327 28.38 2.54 18.26
N GLU A 328 28.30 3.13 19.46
CA GLU A 328 29.44 3.30 20.36
C GLU A 328 29.00 2.96 21.79
N GLY A 329 29.27 1.71 22.18
CA GLY A 329 29.05 1.15 23.51
C GLY A 329 29.80 -0.17 23.61
#